data_AF-A0A1I5EY14-F1
#
_entry.id   AF-A0A1I5EY14-F1
#
_cell.length_a   1.000
_cell.length_b   1.000
_cell.length_c   1.000
_cell.angle_alpha   90.00
_cell.angle_beta   90.00
_cell.angle_gamma   90.00
#
_symmetry.space_group_name_H-M   'P 1'
#
loop_
_entity.id
_entity.type
_entity.pdbx_description
1 polymer ?
#
loop_
_entity_poly.entity_id
_entity_poly.type
_entity_poly.pdbx_seq_one_letter_code
_entity_poly.pdbx_strand_id
1 'polypeptide(L)' 'CKEVCQHLGLGTEPRHVEGMRSKLKRLVERGILAEPSSGLFKVDGRRQGW' A
#
# COMPACT_ATOMS: atom_id res chain seq x y z
N CYS A 1 2.83 -0.41 6.25
CA CYS A 1 3.62 0.42 5.29
C CYS A 1 5.14 0.25 5.42
N LYS A 2 5.71 0.27 6.64
CA LYS A 2 7.15 0.11 6.85
C LYS A 2 7.72 -1.19 6.25
N GLU A 3 7.00 -2.30 6.41
CA GLU A 3 7.36 -3.60 5.82
C GLU A 3 7.46 -3.54 4.29
N VAL A 4 6.52 -2.84 3.63
CA VAL A 4 6.55 -2.62 2.18
C VAL A 4 7.80 -1.83 1.78
N CYS A 5 8.16 -0.78 2.53
CA CYS A 5 9.40 -0.05 2.29
C CYS A 5 10.63 -0.95 2.46
N GLN A 6 10.68 -1.78 3.51
CA GLN A 6 11.78 -2.71 3.76
C GLN A 6 11.94 -3.73 2.62
N HIS A 7 10.85 -4.37 2.21
CA HIS A 7 10.87 -5.36 1.13
C HIS A 7 11.27 -4.76 -0.23
N LEU A 8 10.92 -3.50 -0.47
CA LEU A 8 11.29 -2.78 -1.69
C LEU A 8 12.68 -2.12 -1.61
N GLY A 9 13.44 -2.31 -0.52
CA GLY A 9 14.74 -1.68 -0.32
C GLY A 9 14.68 -0.15 -0.20
N LEU A 10 13.50 0.39 0.11
CA LEU A 10 13.30 1.82 0.36
C LEU A 10 13.66 2.14 1.81
N GLY A 11 14.14 3.36 2.05
CA GLY A 11 14.44 3.81 3.41
C GLY A 11 13.21 3.67 4.33
N THR A 12 13.44 3.35 5.61
CA THR A 12 12.37 3.19 6.60
C THR A 12 12.15 4.43 7.46
N GLU A 13 12.77 5.56 7.10
CA GLU A 13 12.51 6.84 7.74
C GLU A 13 11.02 7.23 7.65
N PRO A 14 10.48 7.99 8.62
CA PRO A 14 9.07 8.38 8.65
C PRO A 14 8.57 8.96 7.32
N ARG A 15 9.37 9.82 6.68
CA ARG A 15 9.04 10.43 5.37
C ARG A 15 8.76 9.40 4.26
N HIS A 16 9.51 8.30 4.24
CA HIS A 16 9.36 7.25 3.23
C HIS A 16 8.13 6.39 3.53
N VAL A 17 7.88 6.09 4.80
CA VAL A 17 6.72 5.32 5.26
C VAL A 17 5.42 6.07 4.98
N GLU A 18 5.37 7.36 5.26
CA GLU A 18 4.20 8.21 5.00
C GLU A 18 3.98 8.44 3.49
N GLY A 19 5.06 8.62 2.74
CA GLY A 19 5.01 8.65 1.27
C GLY A 19 4.47 7.34 0.68
N MET A 20 4.91 6.20 1.22
CA MET A 20 4.38 4.88 0.83
C MET A 20 2.90 4.72 1.21
N ARG A 21 2.52 5.14 2.43
CA ARG A 21 1.11 5.13 2.87
C ARG A 21 0.23 5.91 1.91
N SER A 22 0.64 7.12 1.53
CA SER A 22 -0.09 7.97 0.59
C SER A 22 -0.28 7.32 -0.78
N LYS A 23 0.76 6.60 -1.28
CA LYS A 23 0.67 5.85 -2.54
C LYS A 23 -0.28 4.67 -2.44
N LEU A 24 -0.22 3.90 -1.35
CA LEU A 24 -1.10 2.75 -1.14
C LEU A 24 -2.57 3.19 -1.00
N LYS A 25 -2.84 4.30 -0.29
CA LYS A 25 -4.18 4.89 -0.22
C LYS A 25 -4.73 5.27 -1.60
N ARG A 26 -3.91 5.87 -2.47
CA ARG A 26 -4.32 6.15 -3.86
C ARG A 26 -4.69 4.91 -4.67
N LEU A 27 -4.03 3.78 -4.41
CA LEU A 27 -4.39 2.51 -5.03
C LEU A 27 -5.70 1.94 -4.47
N VAL A 28 -5.99 2.19 -3.19
CA VAL A 28 -7.29 1.85 -2.58
C VAL A 28 -8.41 2.69 -3.19
N GLU A 29 -8.21 4.00 -3.34
CA GLU A 29 -9.19 4.89 -3.99
C GLU A 29 -9.49 4.48 -5.44
N ARG A 30 -8.52 3.85 -6.12
CA ARG A 30 -8.68 3.31 -7.48
C ARG A 30 -9.26 1.90 -7.53
N GLY A 31 -9.59 1.30 -6.39
CA GLY A 31 -10.12 -0.06 -6.30
C GLY A 31 -9.11 -1.16 -6.68
N ILE A 32 -7.81 -0.87 -6.65
CA ILE A 32 -6.75 -1.84 -6.95
C ILE A 32 -6.36 -2.62 -5.68
N LEU A 33 -6.32 -1.91 -4.56
CA LEU A 33 -6.06 -2.48 -3.23
C LEU A 33 -7.30 -2.28 -2.35
N ALA A 34 -7.42 -3.12 -1.32
CA ALA A 34 -8.30 -2.92 -0.19
C ALA A 34 -7.48 -2.56 1.06
N GLU A 35 -8.04 -1.74 1.94
CA GLU A 35 -7.52 -1.47 3.28
C GLU A 35 -8.47 -2.07 4.33
N PRO A 36 -8.40 -3.39 4.60
CA PRO A 36 -9.32 -4.05 5.55
C PRO A 36 -9.17 -3.55 6.99
N SER A 37 -8.04 -2.94 7.34
CA SER A 37 -7.77 -2.34 8.65
C SER A 37 -6.76 -1.22 8.47
N SER A 38 -6.76 -0.23 9.37
CA SER A 38 -5.87 0.94 9.26
C SER A 38 -4.41 0.53 9.07
N GLY A 39 -3.83 0.87 7.91
CA GLY A 39 -2.44 0.57 7.57
C GLY A 39 -2.16 -0.85 7.05
N LEU A 40 -3.16 -1.72 6.99
CA LEU A 40 -3.08 -3.04 6.35
C LEU A 40 -3.65 -2.94 4.94
N PHE A 41 -2.85 -3.29 3.93
CA PHE A 41 -3.24 -3.23 2.52
C PHE A 41 -3.21 -4.63 1.92
N LYS A 42 -4.20 -4.96 1.10
CA LYS A 42 -4.31 -6.24 0.40
C LYS A 42 -4.70 -6.01 -1.05
N VAL A 43 -4.23 -6.84 -1.97
CA VAL A 43 -4.73 -6.83 -3.36
C VAL A 43 -6.21 -7.21 -3.35
N ASP A 44 -7.05 -6.35 -3.93
CA ASP A 44 -8.48 -6.64 -4.05
C ASP A 44 -8.68 -7.63 -5.20
N GLY A 45 -9.01 -8.88 -4.87
CA GLY A 45 -9.15 -9.97 -5.83
C GLY A 45 -10.31 -9.81 -6.82
N ARG A 46 -11.04 -8.68 -6.82
CA ARG A 46 -12.15 -8.45 -7.73
C ARG A 46 -11.73 -7.97 -9.12
N ARG A 47 -10.44 -7.68 -9.32
CA ARG A 47 -9.88 -7.27 -10.63
C ARG A 47 -9.04 -8.35 -11.32
N GLN A 48 -9.34 -9.63 -11.06
CA GLN A 48 -8.79 -10.76 -11.81
C GLN A 48 -9.62 -10.93 -13.10
N GLY A 49 -9.58 -9.93 -13.96
CA GLY A 49 -10.23 -9.91 -15.26
C GLY A 49 -9.30 -9.23 -16.25
N TRP A 50 -8.28 -9.98 -16.66
CA TRP A 50 -7.50 -9.81 -17.89
C TRP A 50 -7.53 -11.15 -18.61
#